data_AF-A0A3A4NLX5-F1
#
_entry.id   AF-A0A3A4NLX5-F1
#
_cell.length_a   1.000
_cell.length_b   1.000
_cell.length_c   1.000
_cell.angle_alpha   90.00
_cell.angle_beta   90.00
_cell.angle_gamma   90.00
#
_symmetry.space_group_name_H-M   'P 1'
#
loop_
_entity.id
_entity.type
_entity.pdbx_description
1 polymer ?
#
loop_
_entity_poly.entity_id
_entity_poly.type
_entity_poly.pdbx_seq_one_letter_code
_entity_poly.pdbx_strand_id
1 'polypeptide(L)'
;SFIKGDGFPLPDVFREFDPDIVEAEKRVNLTILFPVGRTHVSRALREGPTLNRELQATGHFGANIIITRYNDFVEVEGAKKKVLLVSDGHLYVSEAEYAEALKRSKGLKKDEIKKIIDQAKETGALTPKGIRIAVRFAKNGNAAPIPAGSLIPFHGLPIYINGQTEAEGVPATIQSSIFTDLTYDKSLYPAIYTPESGVQLPPEIDWMHEWNEELKPDEMRERIADGYKEKGFIGVREFAGEHAIVLVKGAAESGARNLKVFDLQDDRARINEEELDNAVQFIFDVSRSQNVVIQAAVLTTPEVWAHEELMQRFVDRQVLEWNTPVNRDAFPKAQIYGSVRIVASSSHPSKQYDTAFPISLISLQVATNVGRGGTLEQLLPEFIQEPFRKQILEGLHAEGPKVMNAMNEYVKKHGAAWEKAKGRTIGKDLRGVSYGWANYLMSDYLISPIFERPGRLVDIEPVIDENGVRIGSKPILQDEQGRFEGKITGWNFIHLEPNVGIGLWDRYNLREEVNETMKSRQEKRAFNWDNIGVSDRIVLKNFILSGEEYLKVNFGMD
;
A
#
# COMPACT_ATOMS: atom_id res chain seq x y z
N SER A 1 0.80 11.70 24.25
CA SER A 1 0.46 10.27 24.46
C SER A 1 0.53 9.46 23.17
N PHE A 2 0.19 10.01 22.00
CA PHE A 2 0.16 9.28 20.72
C PHE A 2 1.48 8.60 20.29
N ILE A 3 2.63 9.27 20.39
CA ILE A 3 3.94 8.70 19.98
C ILE A 3 4.29 7.42 20.75
N LYS A 4 3.90 7.33 22.04
CA LYS A 4 4.09 6.11 22.85
C LYS A 4 3.22 4.95 22.35
N GLY A 5 2.03 5.24 21.81
CA GLY A 5 1.15 4.24 21.22
C GLY A 5 1.71 3.64 19.93
N ASP A 6 2.53 4.39 19.19
CA ASP A 6 3.26 3.92 18.00
C ASP A 6 4.56 3.17 18.35
N GLY A 7 4.83 2.94 19.66
CA GLY A 7 6.01 2.24 20.14
C GLY A 7 7.30 3.07 20.16
N PHE A 8 7.22 4.40 20.07
CA PHE A 8 8.39 5.28 20.12
C PHE A 8 8.53 5.98 21.48
N PRO A 9 9.77 6.15 21.98
CA PRO A 9 10.02 7.00 23.13
C PRO A 9 9.68 8.46 22.79
N LEU A 10 9.47 9.28 23.83
CA LEU A 10 9.38 10.73 23.63
C LEU A 10 10.73 11.22 23.09
N PRO A 11 10.76 11.94 21.96
CA PRO A 11 12.01 12.37 21.35
C PRO A 11 12.64 13.48 22.17
N ASP A 12 13.97 13.55 22.11
CA ASP A 12 14.73 14.68 22.60
C ASP A 12 14.40 15.93 21.77
N VAL A 13 14.15 17.05 22.45
CA VAL A 13 13.73 18.30 21.82
C VAL A 13 14.90 19.26 21.71
N PHE A 14 15.13 19.76 20.50
CA PHE A 14 16.11 20.80 20.16
C PHE A 14 15.36 22.05 19.69
N ARG A 15 15.34 23.08 20.55
CA ARG A 15 14.66 24.36 20.25
C ARG A 15 15.39 25.19 19.19
N GLU A 16 16.69 24.97 19.10
CA GLU A 16 17.56 25.43 18.02
C GLU A 16 18.34 24.22 17.55
N PHE A 17 18.32 23.94 16.25
CA PHE A 17 19.03 22.84 15.64
C PHE A 17 19.72 23.33 14.38
N ASP A 18 21.05 23.30 14.39
CA ASP A 18 21.88 23.72 13.25
C ASP A 18 21.67 22.76 12.07
N PRO A 19 21.11 23.21 10.94
CA PRO A 19 20.84 22.34 9.79
C PRO A 19 22.11 21.71 9.18
N ASP A 20 23.30 22.27 9.44
CA ASP A 20 24.58 21.71 9.02
C ASP A 20 24.85 20.34 9.66
N ILE A 21 24.28 20.06 10.85
CA ILE A 21 24.46 18.78 11.55
C ILE A 21 23.97 17.62 10.69
N VAL A 22 22.89 17.82 9.94
CA VAL A 22 22.28 16.82 9.04
C VAL A 22 22.54 17.16 7.58
N GLU A 23 23.52 18.03 7.32
CA GLU A 23 23.95 18.45 5.98
C GLU A 23 22.75 18.85 5.10
N ALA A 24 21.80 19.60 5.64
CA ALA A 24 20.48 19.79 5.01
C ALA A 24 20.52 20.41 3.60
N GLU A 25 21.58 21.13 3.24
CA GLU A 25 21.78 21.68 1.89
C GLU A 25 22.42 20.70 0.90
N LYS A 26 23.06 19.63 1.39
CA LYS A 26 23.75 18.61 0.58
C LYS A 26 22.98 17.29 0.50
N ARG A 27 21.86 17.20 1.22
CA ARG A 27 20.98 16.05 1.26
C ARG A 27 19.61 16.44 0.75
N VAL A 28 18.90 15.46 0.20
CA VAL A 28 17.50 15.62 -0.15
C VAL A 28 16.67 15.53 1.13
N ASN A 29 15.96 16.60 1.45
CA ASN A 29 15.02 16.63 2.57
C ASN A 29 13.65 16.11 2.08
N LEU A 30 13.39 14.81 2.29
CA LEU A 30 12.09 14.21 2.07
C LEU A 30 11.16 14.59 3.22
N THR A 31 10.10 15.31 2.89
CA THR A 31 9.18 15.84 3.89
C THR A 31 7.84 15.11 3.83
N ILE A 32 7.51 14.42 4.92
CA ILE A 32 6.21 13.79 5.15
C ILE A 32 5.30 14.82 5.81
N LEU A 33 4.36 15.36 5.04
CA LEU A 33 3.47 16.43 5.49
C LEU A 33 2.25 15.84 6.20
N PHE A 34 2.45 15.32 7.40
CA PHE A 34 1.43 14.63 8.20
C PHE A 34 1.46 15.12 9.66
N PRO A 35 0.31 15.13 10.37
CA PRO A 35 0.29 15.45 11.80
C PRO A 35 1.12 14.45 12.61
N VAL A 36 2.11 14.92 13.36
CA VAL A 36 2.94 14.05 14.19
C VAL A 36 2.07 13.33 15.25
N GLY A 37 2.04 11.99 15.19
CA GLY A 37 1.29 11.15 16.14
C GLY A 37 -0.06 10.64 15.65
N ARG A 38 -0.43 10.86 14.39
CA ARG A 38 -1.62 10.24 13.76
C ARG A 38 -1.22 9.36 12.56
N THR A 39 -0.07 8.69 12.64
CA THR A 39 0.64 8.32 11.41
C THR A 39 1.28 6.95 11.44
N HIS A 40 0.84 6.11 10.51
CA HIS A 40 1.45 4.85 10.08
C HIS A 40 2.80 4.99 9.36
N VAL A 41 3.47 6.14 9.53
CA VAL A 41 4.66 6.56 8.76
C VAL A 41 5.84 6.89 9.67
N SER A 42 5.63 6.87 10.99
CA SER A 42 6.67 7.18 11.98
C SER A 42 7.88 6.23 11.86
N ARG A 43 7.66 4.96 11.48
CA ARG A 43 8.75 3.99 11.25
C ARG A 43 9.57 4.27 10.00
N ALA A 44 9.00 4.92 8.97
CA ALA A 44 9.77 5.31 7.79
C ALA A 44 10.88 6.32 8.13
N LEU A 45 10.67 7.17 9.16
CA LEU A 45 11.72 8.06 9.69
C LEU A 45 12.94 7.27 10.16
N ARG A 46 12.69 6.05 10.68
CA ARG A 46 13.62 4.94 10.95
C ARG A 46 14.87 4.98 10.07
N GLU A 47 14.55 5.05 8.80
CA GLU A 47 15.47 4.70 7.74
C GLU A 47 16.37 5.86 7.32
N GLY A 48 16.16 7.09 7.83
CA GLY A 48 16.93 8.27 7.45
C GLY A 48 18.45 8.03 7.47
N PRO A 49 19.04 7.65 8.62
CA PRO A 49 20.48 7.41 8.71
C PRO A 49 21.00 6.24 7.86
N THR A 50 20.24 5.15 7.71
CA THR A 50 20.65 4.02 6.86
C THR A 50 20.56 4.37 5.38
N LEU A 51 19.44 4.96 4.95
CA LEU A 51 19.22 5.40 3.58
C LEU A 51 20.25 6.45 3.16
N ASN A 52 20.57 7.41 4.03
CA ASN A 52 21.62 8.38 3.79
C ASN A 52 22.95 7.71 3.44
N ARG A 53 23.35 6.71 4.22
CA ARG A 53 24.60 5.96 4.01
C ARG A 53 24.59 5.16 2.70
N GLU A 54 23.48 4.51 2.39
CA GLU A 54 23.31 3.73 1.15
C GLU A 54 23.37 4.62 -0.11
N LEU A 55 22.74 5.79 -0.06
CA LEU A 55 22.78 6.76 -1.15
C LEU A 55 24.18 7.35 -1.36
N GLN A 56 24.83 7.79 -0.29
CA GLN A 56 26.20 8.32 -0.36
C GLN A 56 27.19 7.26 -0.88
N ALA A 57 27.04 6.00 -0.46
CA ALA A 57 27.86 4.89 -0.96
C ALA A 57 27.70 4.63 -2.47
N THR A 58 26.59 5.09 -3.06
CA THR A 58 26.31 4.97 -4.50
C THR A 58 26.48 6.28 -5.27
N GLY A 59 27.09 7.30 -4.64
CA GLY A 59 27.43 8.58 -5.29
C GLY A 59 26.24 9.54 -5.44
N HIS A 60 25.12 9.28 -4.76
CA HIS A 60 23.95 10.14 -4.77
C HIS A 60 23.95 11.12 -3.59
N PHE A 61 23.09 12.14 -3.68
CA PHE A 61 22.83 13.00 -2.52
C PHE A 61 22.32 12.16 -1.36
N GLY A 62 22.74 12.53 -0.15
CA GLY A 62 22.22 11.90 1.07
C GLY A 62 20.73 12.20 1.28
N ALA A 63 20.15 11.65 2.35
CA ALA A 63 18.73 11.82 2.65
C ALA A 63 18.48 12.26 4.09
N ASN A 64 17.55 13.19 4.26
CA ASN A 64 16.90 13.47 5.53
C ASN A 64 15.41 13.15 5.40
N ILE A 65 14.86 12.34 6.30
CA ILE A 65 13.42 12.01 6.32
C ILE A 65 12.80 12.75 7.50
N ILE A 66 11.90 13.68 7.18
CA ILE A 66 11.34 14.62 8.15
C ILE A 66 9.83 14.52 8.11
N ILE A 67 9.20 14.35 9.28
CA ILE A 67 7.75 14.50 9.41
C ILE A 67 7.43 15.83 10.06
N THR A 68 6.49 16.54 9.47
CA THR A 68 5.98 17.81 9.99
C THR A 68 4.57 18.05 9.44
N ARG A 69 3.79 18.90 10.11
CA ARG A 69 2.38 19.09 9.75
C ARG A 69 2.17 20.19 8.71
N TYR A 70 2.91 21.29 8.84
CA TYR A 70 2.67 22.52 8.08
C TYR A 70 3.98 23.09 7.60
N ASN A 71 4.00 23.47 6.33
CA ASN A 71 5.03 24.28 5.70
C ASN A 71 4.40 25.02 4.52
N ASP A 72 5.06 26.08 4.08
CA ASP A 72 4.59 26.92 3.00
C ASP A 72 5.63 26.96 1.87
N PHE A 73 5.14 27.12 0.64
CA PHE A 73 5.97 27.43 -0.51
C PHE A 73 6.30 28.93 -0.51
N VAL A 74 7.59 29.25 -0.55
CA VAL A 74 8.08 30.63 -0.57
C VAL A 74 9.07 30.83 -1.72
N GLU A 75 9.26 32.07 -2.12
CA GLU A 75 10.32 32.43 -3.05
C GLU A 75 11.67 32.32 -2.34
N VAL A 76 12.62 31.66 -2.98
CA VAL A 76 13.99 31.47 -2.47
C VAL A 76 14.94 31.96 -3.55
N GLU A 77 15.94 32.74 -3.15
CA GLU A 77 16.96 33.24 -4.07
C GLU A 77 17.66 32.05 -4.78
N GLY A 78 17.82 32.17 -6.10
CA GLY A 78 18.40 31.12 -6.95
C GLY A 78 17.44 30.01 -7.37
N ALA A 79 16.23 29.92 -6.79
CA ALA A 79 15.24 28.92 -7.19
C ALA A 79 14.40 29.39 -8.40
N LYS A 80 14.16 28.49 -9.37
CA LYS A 80 13.28 28.76 -10.53
C LYS A 80 11.79 28.78 -10.17
N LYS A 81 11.40 28.04 -9.14
CA LYS A 81 10.04 27.92 -8.60
C LYS A 81 10.06 28.14 -7.10
N LYS A 82 8.88 28.37 -6.49
CA LYS A 82 8.80 28.46 -5.03
C LYS A 82 9.18 27.13 -4.43
N VAL A 83 9.79 27.19 -3.25
CA VAL A 83 10.29 26.01 -2.53
C VAL A 83 9.54 25.88 -1.22
N LEU A 84 9.14 24.65 -0.90
CA LEU A 84 8.58 24.37 0.42
C LEU A 84 9.71 24.35 1.44
N LEU A 85 9.70 25.29 2.37
CA LEU A 85 10.72 25.42 3.41
C LEU A 85 10.25 24.76 4.71
N VAL A 86 11.09 23.89 5.27
CA VAL A 86 10.83 23.14 6.49
C VAL A 86 11.45 23.85 7.69
N SER A 87 10.62 24.38 8.57
CA SER A 87 11.09 25.12 9.76
C SER A 87 11.32 24.24 10.98
N ASP A 88 10.55 23.15 11.10
CA ASP A 88 10.61 22.22 12.21
C ASP A 88 10.06 20.85 11.81
N GLY A 89 10.37 19.84 12.61
CA GLY A 89 9.85 18.50 12.40
C GLY A 89 10.47 17.46 13.33
N HIS A 90 10.07 16.21 13.11
CA HIS A 90 10.72 15.05 13.71
C HIS A 90 11.51 14.31 12.65
N LEU A 91 12.69 13.83 13.01
CA LEU A 91 13.57 13.06 12.15
C LEU A 91 14.38 12.07 12.99
N TYR A 92 15.03 11.12 12.32
CA TYR A 92 16.06 10.29 12.93
C TYR A 92 17.44 10.77 12.50
N VAL A 93 18.36 10.76 13.46
CA VAL A 93 19.76 11.09 13.25
C VAL A 93 20.64 9.95 13.73
N SER A 94 21.78 9.77 13.09
CA SER A 94 22.82 8.83 13.52
C SER A 94 23.36 9.18 14.90
N GLU A 95 24.06 8.25 15.54
CA GLU A 95 24.75 8.52 16.81
C GLU A 95 25.72 9.71 16.72
N ALA A 96 26.44 9.83 15.59
CA ALA A 96 27.40 10.92 15.38
C ALA A 96 26.71 12.28 15.25
N GLU A 97 25.63 12.36 14.47
CA GLU A 97 24.82 13.57 14.31
C GLU A 97 24.14 13.95 15.64
N TYR A 98 23.66 12.97 16.41
CA TYR A 98 23.10 13.21 17.74
C TYR A 98 24.14 13.78 18.72
N ALA A 99 25.35 13.22 18.74
CA ALA A 99 26.45 13.73 19.55
C ALA A 99 26.80 15.18 19.19
N GLU A 100 26.86 15.50 17.89
CA GLU A 100 27.14 16.85 17.41
C GLU A 100 25.99 17.81 17.73
N ALA A 101 24.73 17.36 17.66
CA ALA A 101 23.58 18.14 18.08
C ALA A 101 23.61 18.48 19.57
N LEU A 102 23.90 17.50 20.44
CA LEU A 102 24.05 17.74 21.89
C LEU A 102 25.17 18.75 22.18
N LYS A 103 26.26 18.69 21.42
CA LYS A 103 27.38 19.63 21.55
C LYS A 103 27.01 21.04 21.09
N ARG A 104 26.55 21.20 19.85
CA ARG A 104 26.31 22.53 19.24
C ARG A 104 25.07 23.21 19.80
N SER A 105 23.99 22.45 19.97
CA SER A 105 22.67 23.00 20.26
C SER A 105 22.34 23.03 21.76
N LYS A 106 22.95 22.15 22.55
CA LYS A 106 22.78 22.13 24.03
C LYS A 106 24.04 22.55 24.79
N GLY A 107 25.16 22.80 24.09
CA GLY A 107 26.42 23.26 24.72
C GLY A 107 27.06 22.24 25.68
N LEU A 108 26.72 20.96 25.54
CA LEU A 108 27.16 19.92 26.48
C LEU A 108 28.63 19.54 26.28
N LYS A 109 29.30 19.19 27.37
CA LYS A 109 30.69 18.70 27.33
C LYS A 109 30.74 17.24 26.93
N LYS A 110 31.92 16.79 26.47
CA LYS A 110 32.15 15.43 25.96
C LYS A 110 31.69 14.33 26.92
N ASP A 111 31.96 14.47 28.22
CA ASP A 111 31.57 13.45 29.21
C ASP A 111 30.06 13.39 29.45
N GLU A 112 29.38 14.54 29.39
CA GLU A 112 27.92 14.63 29.50
C GLU A 112 27.24 14.01 28.27
N ILE A 113 27.76 14.32 27.07
CA ILE A 113 27.29 13.75 25.80
C ILE A 113 27.43 12.22 25.84
N LYS A 114 28.60 11.71 26.27
CA LYS A 114 28.83 10.27 26.38
C LYS A 114 27.81 9.62 27.32
N LYS A 115 27.56 10.21 28.49
CA LYS A 115 26.58 9.69 29.45
C LYS A 115 25.16 9.63 28.86
N ILE A 116 24.75 10.66 28.12
CA ILE A 116 23.43 10.69 27.45
C ILE A 116 23.35 9.61 26.36
N ILE A 117 24.40 9.44 25.55
CA ILE A 117 24.45 8.42 24.51
C ILE A 117 24.39 7.01 25.12
N ASP A 118 25.18 6.75 26.16
CA ASP A 118 25.20 5.45 26.84
C ASP A 118 23.81 5.12 27.43
N GLN A 119 23.17 6.10 28.09
CA GLN A 119 21.81 5.95 28.61
C GLN A 119 20.78 5.72 27.48
N ALA A 120 20.91 6.41 26.35
CA ALA A 120 20.02 6.23 25.20
C ALA A 120 20.18 4.83 24.58
N LYS A 121 21.38 4.25 24.58
CA LYS A 121 21.63 2.86 24.15
C LYS A 121 21.03 1.86 25.13
N GLU A 122 21.25 2.04 26.43
CA GLU A 122 20.72 1.16 27.49
C GLU A 122 19.18 1.09 27.47
N THR A 123 18.53 2.22 27.18
CA THR A 123 17.06 2.30 27.09
C THR A 123 16.49 1.87 25.73
N GLY A 124 17.36 1.59 24.75
CA GLY A 124 16.97 1.26 23.38
C GLY A 124 16.43 2.45 22.55
N ALA A 125 16.51 3.67 23.07
CA ALA A 125 16.11 4.88 22.34
C ALA A 125 17.07 5.22 21.18
N LEU A 126 18.37 4.93 21.36
CA LEU A 126 19.39 4.98 20.33
C LEU A 126 19.72 3.55 19.88
N THR A 127 19.42 3.24 18.63
CA THR A 127 19.76 1.95 17.99
C THR A 127 20.80 2.17 16.89
N PRO A 128 21.31 1.11 16.23
CA PRO A 128 22.15 1.27 15.04
C PRO A 128 21.50 2.05 13.89
N LYS A 129 20.16 2.18 13.88
CA LYS A 129 19.41 3.05 12.96
C LYS A 129 19.40 4.52 13.38
N GLY A 130 19.91 4.85 14.57
CA GLY A 130 19.92 6.20 15.13
C GLY A 130 18.86 6.42 16.20
N ILE A 131 18.56 7.69 16.46
CA ILE A 131 17.63 8.16 17.49
C ILE A 131 16.67 9.19 16.92
N ARG A 132 15.41 9.14 17.36
CA ARG A 132 14.39 10.13 17.01
C ARG A 132 14.59 11.42 17.81
N ILE A 133 14.59 12.54 17.11
CA ILE A 133 14.64 13.88 17.71
C ILE A 133 13.51 14.75 17.16
N ALA A 134 13.14 15.79 17.91
CA ALA A 134 12.26 16.86 17.47
C ALA A 134 13.08 18.16 17.39
N VAL A 135 13.04 18.83 16.25
CA VAL A 135 13.92 19.95 15.94
C VAL A 135 13.14 21.15 15.45
N ARG A 136 13.66 22.34 15.75
CA ARG A 136 13.38 23.57 15.03
C ARG A 136 14.69 24.05 14.41
N PHE A 137 14.72 24.18 13.08
CA PHE A 137 15.93 24.54 12.36
C PHE A 137 16.28 26.01 12.60
N ALA A 138 17.45 26.22 13.20
CA ALA A 138 17.96 27.53 13.54
C ALA A 138 19.49 27.51 13.57
N LYS A 139 20.10 28.62 13.17
CA LYS A 139 21.55 28.78 13.15
C LYS A 139 21.91 30.12 13.76
N ASN A 140 22.73 30.09 14.80
CA ASN A 140 23.15 31.29 15.54
C ASN A 140 21.96 32.14 16.02
N GLY A 141 20.91 31.51 16.56
CA GLY A 141 19.70 32.17 17.05
C GLY A 141 18.72 32.66 15.97
N ASN A 142 19.04 32.50 14.68
CA ASN A 142 18.16 32.89 13.58
C ASN A 142 17.45 31.67 12.99
N ALA A 143 16.21 31.85 12.52
CA ALA A 143 15.48 30.82 11.79
C ALA A 143 16.26 30.41 10.53
N ALA A 144 16.48 29.12 10.34
CA ALA A 144 17.24 28.58 9.22
C ALA A 144 16.46 27.41 8.58
N PRO A 145 15.26 27.67 8.02
CA PRO A 145 14.45 26.60 7.46
C PRO A 145 15.12 26.00 6.22
N ILE A 146 14.86 24.72 5.97
CA ILE A 146 15.59 23.94 4.95
C ILE A 146 14.69 23.59 3.75
N PRO A 147 15.22 23.57 2.52
CA PRO A 147 14.41 23.29 1.33
C PRO A 147 14.03 21.81 1.24
N ALA A 148 12.75 21.52 1.03
CA ALA A 148 12.28 20.18 0.70
C ALA A 148 12.60 19.82 -0.76
N GLY A 149 13.13 18.61 -0.98
CA GLY A 149 13.37 18.09 -2.33
C GLY A 149 12.25 17.17 -2.83
N SER A 150 11.56 16.50 -1.92
CA SER A 150 10.42 15.61 -2.21
C SER A 150 9.39 15.70 -1.09
N LEU A 151 8.12 15.51 -1.43
CA LEU A 151 7.01 15.63 -0.49
C LEU A 151 6.15 14.37 -0.50
N ILE A 152 5.83 13.82 0.66
CA ILE A 152 4.72 12.88 0.82
C ILE A 152 3.54 13.67 1.39
N PRO A 153 2.58 14.11 0.56
CA PRO A 153 1.46 14.92 1.02
C PRO A 153 0.42 14.07 1.74
N PHE A 154 -0.15 14.59 2.81
CA PHE A 154 -1.42 14.09 3.31
C PHE A 154 -2.55 14.57 2.38
N HIS A 155 -3.38 13.66 1.89
CA HIS A 155 -4.44 13.95 0.90
C HIS A 155 -5.38 15.09 1.32
N GLY A 156 -5.55 15.33 2.63
CA GLY A 156 -6.37 16.41 3.17
C GLY A 156 -5.67 17.78 3.26
N LEU A 157 -4.40 17.91 2.83
CA LEU A 157 -3.68 19.17 2.94
C LEU A 157 -4.04 20.15 1.82
N PRO A 158 -4.28 21.45 2.14
CA PRO A 158 -4.63 22.46 1.15
C PRO A 158 -3.64 22.55 -0.01
N ILE A 159 -2.33 22.56 0.27
CA ILE A 159 -1.26 22.68 -0.76
C ILE A 159 -1.25 21.52 -1.77
N TYR A 160 -1.85 20.38 -1.39
CA TYR A 160 -2.02 19.25 -2.27
C TYR A 160 -3.36 19.35 -3.02
N ILE A 161 -4.46 19.56 -2.30
CA ILE A 161 -5.82 19.66 -2.86
C ILE A 161 -5.92 20.77 -3.94
N ASN A 162 -5.26 21.90 -3.71
CA ASN A 162 -5.24 23.02 -4.63
C ASN A 162 -4.27 22.84 -5.82
N GLY A 163 -3.47 21.76 -5.85
CA GLY A 163 -2.48 21.49 -6.90
C GLY A 163 -1.19 22.29 -6.79
N GLN A 164 -0.91 22.97 -5.67
CA GLN A 164 0.28 23.81 -5.52
C GLN A 164 1.58 23.01 -5.60
N THR A 165 1.62 21.78 -5.06
CA THR A 165 2.80 20.91 -5.22
C THR A 165 3.17 20.66 -6.68
N GLU A 166 2.16 20.48 -7.54
CA GLU A 166 2.36 20.27 -8.97
C GLU A 166 2.70 21.58 -9.70
N ALA A 167 2.08 22.70 -9.32
CA ALA A 167 2.35 24.01 -9.92
C ALA A 167 3.78 24.52 -9.69
N GLU A 168 4.37 24.17 -8.54
CA GLU A 168 5.77 24.44 -8.20
C GLU A 168 6.73 23.36 -8.75
N GLY A 169 6.20 22.36 -9.46
CA GLY A 169 6.99 21.36 -10.18
C GLY A 169 7.71 20.36 -9.27
N VAL A 170 7.17 20.10 -8.07
CA VAL A 170 7.70 19.09 -7.14
C VAL A 170 7.41 17.69 -7.70
N PRO A 171 8.37 16.74 -7.68
CA PRO A 171 8.12 15.37 -8.10
C PRO A 171 6.96 14.72 -7.34
N ALA A 172 6.09 14.00 -8.05
CA ALA A 172 5.11 13.14 -7.41
C ALA A 172 5.83 12.03 -6.62
N THR A 173 5.33 11.71 -5.42
CA THR A 173 5.84 10.60 -4.60
C THR A 173 4.82 9.48 -4.50
N ILE A 174 3.75 9.63 -3.73
CA ILE A 174 2.74 8.59 -3.54
C ILE A 174 1.52 8.76 -4.44
N GLN A 175 1.26 9.98 -4.92
CA GLN A 175 0.16 10.29 -5.83
C GLN A 175 0.35 11.67 -6.47
N SER A 176 -0.09 11.80 -7.72
CA SER A 176 -0.47 13.07 -8.34
C SER A 176 -1.99 13.23 -8.28
N SER A 177 -2.49 14.43 -8.59
CA SER A 177 -3.93 14.74 -8.57
C SER A 177 -4.74 13.81 -9.46
N ILE A 178 -4.24 13.51 -10.67
CA ILE A 178 -4.91 12.60 -11.59
C ILE A 178 -4.93 11.16 -11.04
N PHE A 179 -3.82 10.65 -10.47
CA PHE A 179 -3.83 9.30 -9.90
C PHE A 179 -4.67 9.20 -8.63
N THR A 180 -4.83 10.28 -7.86
CA THR A 180 -5.82 10.30 -6.79
C THR A 180 -7.23 10.14 -7.33
N ASP A 181 -7.61 10.82 -8.40
CA ASP A 181 -8.94 10.62 -9.00
C ASP A 181 -9.10 9.19 -9.56
N LEU A 182 -8.12 8.71 -10.33
CA LEU A 182 -8.21 7.42 -11.03
C LEU A 182 -8.21 6.21 -10.08
N THR A 183 -7.50 6.28 -8.95
CA THR A 183 -7.46 5.19 -7.97
C THR A 183 -8.61 5.22 -6.98
N TYR A 184 -9.34 6.35 -6.89
CA TYR A 184 -10.50 6.43 -6.01
C TYR A 184 -11.79 5.97 -6.70
N ASP A 185 -11.92 6.14 -8.02
CA ASP A 185 -13.09 5.71 -8.78
C ASP A 185 -12.90 4.32 -9.39
N LYS A 186 -13.46 3.31 -8.72
CA LYS A 186 -13.35 1.90 -9.13
C LYS A 186 -14.08 1.59 -10.44
N SER A 187 -15.08 2.39 -10.82
CA SER A 187 -15.83 2.16 -12.07
C SER A 187 -15.00 2.43 -13.32
N LEU A 188 -13.82 3.04 -13.18
CA LEU A 188 -12.86 3.24 -14.29
C LEU A 188 -12.03 1.98 -14.57
N TYR A 189 -11.98 1.02 -13.65
CA TYR A 189 -11.03 -0.09 -13.72
C TYR A 189 -11.22 -0.96 -14.97
N PRO A 190 -12.45 -1.30 -15.41
CA PRO A 190 -12.64 -2.04 -16.67
C PRO A 190 -12.12 -1.28 -17.91
N ALA A 191 -12.15 0.05 -17.89
CA ALA A 191 -11.63 0.87 -18.98
C ALA A 191 -10.10 1.04 -18.93
N ILE A 192 -9.50 0.96 -17.73
CA ILE A 192 -8.05 1.03 -17.52
C ILE A 192 -7.40 -0.34 -17.83
N TYR A 193 -7.93 -1.41 -17.24
CA TYR A 193 -7.38 -2.75 -17.25
C TYR A 193 -8.09 -3.62 -18.30
N THR A 194 -7.84 -3.28 -19.55
CA THR A 194 -8.37 -4.01 -20.72
C THR A 194 -7.65 -5.35 -20.93
N PRO A 195 -8.21 -6.30 -21.70
CA PRO A 195 -7.51 -7.53 -22.05
C PRO A 195 -6.12 -7.30 -22.67
N GLU A 196 -5.94 -6.23 -23.43
CA GLU A 196 -4.65 -5.84 -24.03
C GLU A 196 -3.61 -5.41 -22.99
N SER A 197 -4.04 -4.95 -21.82
CA SER A 197 -3.12 -4.58 -20.73
C SER A 197 -2.46 -5.79 -20.07
N GLY A 198 -3.07 -6.98 -20.22
CA GLY A 198 -2.64 -8.21 -19.54
C GLY A 198 -2.86 -8.20 -18.03
N VAL A 199 -3.57 -7.21 -17.49
CA VAL A 199 -4.02 -7.15 -16.10
C VAL A 199 -5.37 -7.86 -15.99
N GLN A 200 -5.44 -8.88 -15.15
CA GLN A 200 -6.68 -9.62 -14.92
C GLN A 200 -7.48 -8.97 -13.79
N LEU A 201 -8.74 -8.62 -14.05
CA LEU A 201 -9.70 -8.22 -13.01
C LEU A 201 -10.66 -9.37 -12.71
N PRO A 202 -11.31 -9.38 -11.53
CA PRO A 202 -12.52 -10.15 -11.35
C PRO A 202 -13.58 -9.68 -12.36
N PRO A 203 -14.43 -10.59 -12.89
CA PRO A 203 -15.59 -10.20 -13.68
C PRO A 203 -16.43 -9.15 -12.94
N GLU A 204 -16.91 -8.16 -13.67
CA GLU A 204 -17.55 -6.97 -13.10
C GLU A 204 -18.56 -6.36 -14.07
N ILE A 205 -19.66 -5.85 -13.52
CA ILE A 205 -20.61 -4.98 -14.20
C ILE A 205 -20.87 -3.74 -13.33
N ASP A 206 -21.12 -2.60 -13.96
CA ASP A 206 -21.21 -1.32 -13.26
C ASP A 206 -22.56 -0.66 -13.50
N TRP A 207 -23.16 -0.17 -12.41
CA TRP A 207 -24.31 0.73 -12.47
C TRP A 207 -23.85 2.17 -12.27
N MET A 208 -24.07 3.03 -13.28
CA MET A 208 -23.64 4.42 -13.22
C MET A 208 -24.69 5.33 -12.57
N HIS A 209 -24.25 6.20 -11.67
CA HIS A 209 -25.11 7.14 -10.96
C HIS A 209 -25.93 8.02 -11.90
N GLU A 210 -25.33 8.47 -12.99
CA GLU A 210 -25.97 9.34 -14.00
C GLU A 210 -27.21 8.71 -14.63
N TRP A 211 -27.31 7.38 -14.70
CA TRP A 211 -28.47 6.69 -15.26
C TRP A 211 -29.72 6.88 -14.40
N ASN A 212 -29.54 7.25 -13.13
CA ASN A 212 -30.64 7.46 -12.20
C ASN A 212 -31.52 8.66 -12.57
N GLU A 213 -30.99 9.63 -13.31
CA GLU A 213 -31.74 10.82 -13.73
C GLU A 213 -32.79 10.50 -14.81
N GLU A 214 -32.62 9.38 -15.52
CA GLU A 214 -33.46 8.95 -16.64
C GLU A 214 -34.64 8.08 -16.20
N LEU A 215 -34.62 7.53 -14.97
CA LEU A 215 -35.48 6.42 -14.55
C LEU A 215 -36.29 6.73 -13.29
N LYS A 216 -37.49 6.17 -13.19
CA LYS A 216 -38.25 6.14 -11.93
C LYS A 216 -37.71 5.04 -11.01
N PRO A 217 -37.94 5.11 -9.68
CA PRO A 217 -37.40 4.12 -8.74
C PRO A 217 -37.73 2.65 -9.06
N ASP A 218 -38.98 2.34 -9.44
CA ASP A 218 -39.37 0.96 -9.74
C ASP A 218 -38.73 0.47 -11.04
N GLU A 219 -38.69 1.33 -12.07
CA GLU A 219 -38.02 1.02 -13.33
C GLU A 219 -36.51 0.83 -13.12
N MET A 220 -35.88 1.63 -12.26
CA MET A 220 -34.48 1.46 -11.91
C MET A 220 -34.19 0.09 -11.31
N ARG A 221 -35.02 -0.38 -10.38
CA ARG A 221 -34.87 -1.71 -9.79
C ARG A 221 -35.03 -2.82 -10.81
N GLU A 222 -36.01 -2.71 -11.71
CA GLU A 222 -36.21 -3.64 -12.81
C GLU A 222 -34.98 -3.67 -13.73
N ARG A 223 -34.42 -2.51 -14.10
CA ARG A 223 -33.21 -2.40 -14.92
C ARG A 223 -31.95 -2.91 -14.22
N ILE A 224 -31.83 -2.72 -12.91
CA ILE A 224 -30.74 -3.30 -12.12
C ILE A 224 -30.85 -4.84 -12.12
N ALA A 225 -32.05 -5.38 -11.92
CA ALA A 225 -32.27 -6.82 -11.87
C ALA A 225 -32.03 -7.49 -13.24
N ASP A 226 -32.72 -6.99 -14.26
CA ASP A 226 -32.90 -7.69 -15.54
C ASP A 226 -32.17 -7.02 -16.73
N GLY A 227 -31.53 -5.87 -16.49
CA GLY A 227 -30.63 -5.23 -17.45
C GLY A 227 -31.12 -3.90 -18.01
N TYR A 228 -30.16 -3.08 -18.45
CA TYR A 228 -30.36 -1.81 -19.15
C TYR A 228 -29.63 -1.84 -20.50
N LYS A 229 -30.29 -2.45 -21.49
CA LYS A 229 -29.72 -2.78 -22.81
C LYS A 229 -29.16 -1.56 -23.54
N GLU A 230 -29.84 -0.42 -23.46
CA GLU A 230 -29.43 0.84 -24.08
C GLU A 230 -28.08 1.35 -23.56
N LYS A 231 -27.73 1.00 -22.31
CA LYS A 231 -26.47 1.33 -21.66
C LYS A 231 -25.48 0.15 -21.65
N GLY A 232 -25.86 -1.01 -22.18
CA GLY A 232 -25.03 -2.22 -22.20
C GLY A 232 -24.91 -2.93 -20.84
N PHE A 233 -25.76 -2.60 -19.86
CA PHE A 233 -25.78 -3.27 -18.56
C PHE A 233 -26.63 -4.55 -18.65
N ILE A 234 -26.04 -5.71 -18.36
CA ILE A 234 -26.69 -7.02 -18.54
C ILE A 234 -27.69 -7.39 -17.44
N GLY A 235 -27.65 -6.71 -16.29
CA GLY A 235 -28.50 -7.04 -15.14
C GLY A 235 -27.82 -8.01 -14.16
N VAL A 236 -28.15 -7.86 -12.88
CA VAL A 236 -27.61 -8.70 -11.79
C VAL A 236 -28.02 -10.16 -11.97
N ARG A 237 -29.22 -10.42 -12.49
CA ARG A 237 -29.74 -11.77 -12.71
C ARG A 237 -28.91 -12.55 -13.74
N GLU A 238 -28.60 -11.93 -14.87
CA GLU A 238 -27.79 -12.55 -15.92
C GLU A 238 -26.37 -12.82 -15.40
N PHE A 239 -25.76 -11.81 -14.76
CA PHE A 239 -24.44 -11.93 -14.16
C PHE A 239 -24.36 -13.03 -13.07
N ALA A 240 -25.40 -13.14 -12.24
CA ALA A 240 -25.52 -14.17 -11.22
C ALA A 240 -25.71 -15.58 -11.82
N GLY A 241 -26.10 -15.70 -13.09
CA GLY A 241 -26.14 -16.97 -13.80
C GLY A 241 -24.76 -17.61 -13.95
N GLU A 242 -23.72 -16.78 -14.10
CA GLU A 242 -22.33 -17.23 -14.22
C GLU A 242 -21.56 -17.17 -12.89
N HIS A 243 -21.98 -16.29 -11.97
CA HIS A 243 -21.28 -16.02 -10.73
C HIS A 243 -22.19 -16.15 -9.51
N ALA A 244 -22.05 -17.25 -8.79
CA ALA A 244 -22.86 -17.56 -7.61
C ALA A 244 -22.78 -16.48 -6.52
N ILE A 245 -21.58 -15.97 -6.26
CA ILE A 245 -21.34 -15.00 -5.18
C ILE A 245 -20.88 -13.68 -5.80
N VAL A 246 -21.56 -12.61 -5.42
CA VAL A 246 -21.32 -11.26 -5.94
C VAL A 246 -21.02 -10.30 -4.79
N LEU A 247 -19.99 -9.49 -4.98
CA LEU A 247 -19.59 -8.39 -4.12
C LEU A 247 -20.10 -7.07 -4.72
N VAL A 248 -20.95 -6.37 -3.99
CA VAL A 248 -21.42 -5.03 -4.37
C VAL A 248 -20.68 -3.99 -3.54
N LYS A 249 -20.11 -2.97 -4.19
CA LYS A 249 -19.35 -1.88 -3.54
C LYS A 249 -19.60 -0.53 -4.20
N GLY A 250 -19.63 0.55 -3.41
CA GLY A 250 -19.62 1.92 -3.94
C GLY A 250 -18.28 2.25 -4.62
N ALA A 251 -18.33 2.90 -5.77
CA ALA A 251 -17.14 3.16 -6.58
C ALA A 251 -16.15 4.11 -5.90
N ALA A 252 -16.62 5.16 -5.23
CA ALA A 252 -15.80 6.26 -4.69
C ALA A 252 -15.52 6.17 -3.18
N GLU A 253 -15.74 5.00 -2.56
CA GLU A 253 -15.56 4.80 -1.11
C GLU A 253 -14.40 3.88 -0.75
N SER A 254 -13.81 4.14 0.43
CA SER A 254 -12.80 3.29 1.04
C SER A 254 -13.22 2.79 2.43
N GLY A 255 -12.63 1.67 2.86
CA GLY A 255 -12.84 1.08 4.17
C GLY A 255 -14.05 0.13 4.27
N ALA A 256 -14.52 -0.40 3.14
CA ALA A 256 -15.68 -1.31 3.05
C ALA A 256 -16.97 -0.75 3.69
N ARG A 257 -17.17 0.55 3.54
CA ARG A 257 -18.47 1.22 3.68
C ARG A 257 -19.26 0.97 2.40
N ASN A 258 -20.58 0.82 2.50
CA ASN A 258 -21.45 0.49 1.36
C ASN A 258 -20.94 -0.72 0.55
N LEU A 259 -20.51 -1.75 1.27
CA LEU A 259 -20.02 -3.01 0.72
C LEU A 259 -20.82 -4.17 1.33
N LYS A 260 -21.34 -5.05 0.48
CA LYS A 260 -22.04 -6.27 0.89
C LYS A 260 -21.77 -7.41 -0.10
N VAL A 261 -21.68 -8.63 0.43
CA VAL A 261 -21.56 -9.87 -0.35
C VAL A 261 -22.93 -10.53 -0.37
N PHE A 262 -23.33 -11.03 -1.54
CA PHE A 262 -24.57 -11.75 -1.75
C PHE A 262 -24.27 -13.11 -2.36
N ASP A 263 -24.89 -14.16 -1.81
CA ASP A 263 -24.91 -15.49 -2.40
C ASP A 263 -26.20 -15.63 -3.21
N LEU A 264 -26.08 -15.38 -4.51
CA LEU A 264 -27.20 -15.24 -5.43
C LEU A 264 -27.67 -16.58 -6.00
N GLN A 265 -26.96 -17.68 -5.68
CA GLN A 265 -27.35 -19.02 -6.08
C GLN A 265 -27.65 -19.91 -4.87
N ASP A 266 -28.61 -20.81 -5.01
CA ASP A 266 -28.86 -21.88 -4.04
C ASP A 266 -27.87 -23.05 -4.21
N ASP A 267 -27.95 -24.05 -3.32
CA ASP A 267 -27.11 -25.27 -3.37
C ASP A 267 -27.25 -26.07 -4.68
N ARG A 268 -28.24 -25.74 -5.52
CA ARG A 268 -28.50 -26.35 -6.83
C ARG A 268 -28.13 -25.43 -7.99
N ALA A 269 -27.37 -24.37 -7.74
CA ALA A 269 -26.93 -23.37 -8.71
C ALA A 269 -28.09 -22.63 -9.41
N ARG A 270 -29.24 -22.48 -8.74
CA ARG A 270 -30.38 -21.69 -9.24
C ARG A 270 -30.38 -20.33 -8.56
N ILE A 271 -30.84 -19.31 -9.28
CA ILE A 271 -30.96 -17.96 -8.72
C ILE A 271 -31.87 -17.98 -7.47
N ASN A 272 -31.36 -17.44 -6.37
CA ASN A 272 -32.12 -17.16 -5.18
C ASN A 272 -32.79 -15.79 -5.34
N GLU A 273 -34.08 -15.78 -5.67
CA GLU A 273 -34.84 -14.54 -5.92
C GLU A 273 -34.86 -13.59 -4.72
N GLU A 274 -34.89 -14.11 -3.49
CA GLU A 274 -34.87 -13.27 -2.27
C GLU A 274 -33.53 -12.54 -2.12
N GLU A 275 -32.42 -13.25 -2.35
CA GLU A 275 -31.09 -12.64 -2.30
C GLU A 275 -30.83 -11.71 -3.48
N LEU A 276 -31.40 -12.00 -4.66
CA LEU A 276 -31.38 -11.11 -5.81
C LEU A 276 -32.10 -9.80 -5.50
N ASP A 277 -33.32 -9.84 -4.95
CA ASP A 277 -34.07 -8.65 -4.56
C ASP A 277 -33.31 -7.82 -3.50
N ASN A 278 -32.69 -8.50 -2.54
CA ASN A 278 -31.83 -7.86 -1.54
C ASN A 278 -30.62 -7.17 -2.18
N ALA A 279 -29.99 -7.79 -3.18
CA ALA A 279 -28.87 -7.22 -3.91
C ALA A 279 -29.30 -6.01 -4.75
N VAL A 280 -30.41 -6.11 -5.48
CA VAL A 280 -30.99 -5.03 -6.28
C VAL A 280 -31.35 -3.82 -5.41
N GLN A 281 -31.99 -4.06 -4.26
CA GLN A 281 -32.32 -3.00 -3.30
C GLN A 281 -31.05 -2.32 -2.77
N PHE A 282 -30.01 -3.09 -2.44
CA PHE A 282 -28.75 -2.53 -1.98
C PHE A 282 -28.05 -1.70 -3.06
N ILE A 283 -27.98 -2.20 -4.30
CA ILE A 283 -27.43 -1.46 -5.45
C ILE A 283 -28.21 -0.16 -5.66
N PHE A 284 -29.54 -0.22 -5.66
CA PHE A 284 -30.40 0.95 -5.75
C PHE A 284 -30.03 1.99 -4.68
N ASP A 285 -29.94 1.59 -3.41
CA ASP A 285 -29.65 2.50 -2.31
C ASP A 285 -28.26 3.15 -2.42
N VAL A 286 -27.23 2.38 -2.77
CA VAL A 286 -25.86 2.90 -2.96
C VAL A 286 -25.79 3.80 -4.20
N SER A 287 -26.50 3.45 -5.27
CA SER A 287 -26.50 4.20 -6.53
C SER A 287 -26.99 5.64 -6.39
N ARG A 288 -27.76 5.94 -5.34
CA ARG A 288 -28.31 7.29 -5.12
C ARG A 288 -27.26 8.35 -4.84
N SER A 289 -26.03 7.98 -4.51
CA SER A 289 -24.95 8.92 -4.20
C SER A 289 -23.68 8.74 -5.04
N GLN A 290 -23.53 7.63 -5.76
CA GLN A 290 -22.30 7.28 -6.49
C GLN A 290 -22.52 6.12 -7.46
N ASN A 291 -21.54 5.84 -8.32
CA ASN A 291 -21.52 4.63 -9.15
C ASN A 291 -21.42 3.37 -8.27
N VAL A 292 -21.99 2.27 -8.72
CA VAL A 292 -21.98 0.99 -8.01
C VAL A 292 -21.26 -0.05 -8.85
N VAL A 293 -20.27 -0.68 -8.23
CA VAL A 293 -19.50 -1.76 -8.82
C VAL A 293 -20.08 -3.09 -8.32
N ILE A 294 -20.41 -3.99 -9.24
CA ILE A 294 -20.98 -5.30 -8.98
C ILE A 294 -20.00 -6.35 -9.53
N GLN A 295 -19.26 -6.99 -8.63
CA GLN A 295 -18.07 -7.76 -8.97
C GLN A 295 -18.23 -9.22 -8.53
N ALA A 296 -17.77 -10.19 -9.32
CA ALA A 296 -17.74 -11.58 -8.92
C ALA A 296 -16.79 -11.77 -7.73
N ALA A 297 -17.25 -12.44 -6.67
CA ALA A 297 -16.40 -12.77 -5.54
C ALA A 297 -15.50 -13.96 -5.89
N VAL A 298 -14.24 -13.68 -6.21
CA VAL A 298 -13.26 -14.74 -6.45
C VAL A 298 -12.82 -15.32 -5.11
N LEU A 299 -13.29 -16.52 -4.79
CA LEU A 299 -12.94 -17.23 -3.57
C LEU A 299 -11.54 -17.84 -3.71
N THR A 300 -10.51 -17.08 -3.32
CA THR A 300 -9.15 -17.61 -3.18
C THR A 300 -8.79 -17.81 -1.72
N THR A 301 -7.97 -18.83 -1.47
CA THR A 301 -7.58 -19.24 -0.13
C THR A 301 -6.08 -19.51 -0.07
N PRO A 302 -5.37 -19.04 0.98
CA PRO A 302 -3.96 -19.32 1.16
C PRO A 302 -3.68 -20.81 1.42
N GLU A 303 -4.68 -21.59 1.82
CA GLU A 303 -4.52 -23.03 2.11
C GLU A 303 -3.98 -23.86 0.93
N VAL A 304 -4.12 -23.37 -0.31
CA VAL A 304 -3.65 -24.06 -1.52
C VAL A 304 -2.21 -23.73 -1.93
N TRP A 305 -1.58 -22.71 -1.34
CA TRP A 305 -0.22 -22.28 -1.71
C TRP A 305 0.70 -21.96 -0.55
N ALA A 306 0.13 -21.55 0.59
CA ALA A 306 0.90 -21.15 1.75
C ALA A 306 1.57 -22.36 2.38
N HIS A 307 2.80 -22.15 2.84
CA HIS A 307 3.48 -23.11 3.70
C HIS A 307 2.80 -23.14 5.08
N GLU A 308 2.83 -24.30 5.75
CA GLU A 308 2.13 -24.50 7.02
C GLU A 308 2.61 -23.52 8.11
N GLU A 309 3.86 -23.08 8.06
CA GLU A 309 4.37 -22.05 8.98
C GLU A 309 3.57 -20.74 8.90
N LEU A 310 3.23 -20.28 7.69
CA LEU A 310 2.43 -19.06 7.52
C LEU A 310 1.01 -19.26 8.04
N MET A 311 0.42 -20.44 7.76
CA MET A 311 -0.93 -20.76 8.20
C MET A 311 -1.01 -20.89 9.73
N GLN A 312 -0.02 -21.51 10.38
CA GLN A 312 0.03 -21.60 11.84
C GLN A 312 0.19 -20.21 12.47
N ARG A 313 1.06 -19.35 11.91
CA ARG A 313 1.18 -17.95 12.36
C ARG A 313 -0.14 -17.20 12.24
N PHE A 314 -0.91 -17.43 11.17
CA PHE A 314 -2.25 -16.86 11.03
C PHE A 314 -3.17 -17.35 12.16
N VAL A 315 -3.26 -18.67 12.38
CA VAL A 315 -4.10 -19.27 13.43
C VAL A 315 -3.74 -18.71 14.81
N ASP A 316 -2.46 -18.73 15.16
CA ASP A 316 -1.96 -18.23 16.44
C ASP A 316 -2.34 -16.76 16.64
N ARG A 317 -2.21 -15.94 15.59
CA ARG A 317 -2.55 -14.52 15.66
C ARG A 317 -4.06 -14.27 15.70
N GLN A 318 -4.88 -15.08 15.05
CA GLN A 318 -6.34 -15.00 15.22
C GLN A 318 -6.75 -15.26 16.67
N VAL A 319 -6.11 -16.22 17.33
CA VAL A 319 -6.35 -16.50 18.74
C VAL A 319 -5.81 -15.37 19.63
N LEU A 320 -4.56 -14.96 19.45
CA LEU A 320 -3.88 -14.01 20.34
C LEU A 320 -4.34 -12.56 20.15
N GLU A 321 -4.60 -12.13 18.93
CA GLU A 321 -4.93 -10.74 18.60
C GLU A 321 -6.44 -10.50 18.52
N TRP A 322 -7.20 -11.52 18.10
CA TRP A 322 -8.64 -11.40 17.83
C TRP A 322 -9.52 -12.29 18.70
N ASN A 323 -8.92 -13.09 19.60
CA ASN A 323 -9.64 -14.06 20.44
C ASN A 323 -10.61 -14.95 19.63
N THR A 324 -10.20 -15.30 18.40
CA THR A 324 -11.02 -16.02 17.44
C THR A 324 -10.36 -17.36 17.12
N PRO A 325 -11.01 -18.49 17.44
CA PRO A 325 -10.49 -19.80 17.09
C PRO A 325 -10.60 -20.05 15.58
N VAL A 326 -9.61 -20.75 15.02
CA VAL A 326 -9.60 -21.13 13.61
C VAL A 326 -9.50 -22.66 13.52
N ASN A 327 -10.56 -23.30 13.05
CA ASN A 327 -10.59 -24.75 12.84
C ASN A 327 -10.27 -25.07 11.37
N ARG A 328 -9.15 -25.76 11.12
CA ARG A 328 -8.70 -26.10 9.76
C ARG A 328 -8.78 -27.60 9.44
N ASP A 329 -9.05 -28.43 10.44
CA ASP A 329 -8.84 -29.88 10.33
C ASP A 329 -10.17 -30.66 10.34
N ALA A 330 -11.16 -30.19 11.10
CA ALA A 330 -12.45 -30.86 11.23
C ALA A 330 -13.60 -30.02 10.65
N PHE A 331 -14.65 -30.68 10.17
CA PHE A 331 -15.87 -29.97 9.76
C PHE A 331 -16.69 -29.50 10.98
N PRO A 332 -17.27 -28.28 10.95
CA PRO A 332 -17.11 -27.28 9.89
C PRO A 332 -15.75 -26.57 9.94
N LYS A 333 -15.07 -26.48 8.79
CA LYS A 333 -13.79 -25.77 8.65
C LYS A 333 -14.03 -24.27 8.57
N ALA A 334 -13.11 -23.50 9.14
CA ALA A 334 -13.07 -22.05 8.99
C ALA A 334 -12.74 -21.71 7.52
N GLN A 335 -13.50 -20.77 6.95
CA GLN A 335 -13.18 -20.22 5.64
C GLN A 335 -12.06 -19.19 5.77
N ILE A 336 -10.94 -19.44 5.10
CA ILE A 336 -9.77 -18.57 5.14
C ILE A 336 -9.56 -17.94 3.78
N TYR A 337 -9.59 -16.62 3.76
CA TYR A 337 -9.40 -15.77 2.59
C TYR A 337 -8.01 -15.15 2.61
N GLY A 338 -7.42 -14.99 1.43
CA GLY A 338 -6.09 -14.43 1.28
C GLY A 338 -5.98 -13.53 0.07
N SER A 339 -5.40 -12.35 0.28
CA SER A 339 -4.89 -11.49 -0.79
C SER A 339 -3.41 -11.20 -0.55
N VAL A 340 -2.73 -10.83 -1.62
CA VAL A 340 -1.33 -10.40 -1.59
C VAL A 340 -1.25 -8.98 -2.09
N ARG A 341 -0.39 -8.20 -1.46
CA ARG A 341 -0.15 -6.81 -1.83
C ARG A 341 1.31 -6.63 -2.16
N ILE A 342 1.58 -5.85 -3.20
CA ILE A 342 2.92 -5.36 -3.53
C ILE A 342 2.86 -3.87 -3.80
N VAL A 343 4.01 -3.21 -3.65
CA VAL A 343 4.20 -1.81 -4.02
C VAL A 343 5.15 -1.75 -5.19
N ALA A 344 4.74 -1.13 -6.29
CA ALA A 344 5.62 -0.80 -7.41
C ALA A 344 5.99 0.68 -7.34
N SER A 345 7.28 1.01 -7.50
CA SER A 345 7.77 2.39 -7.50
C SER A 345 8.93 2.60 -8.46
N SER A 346 9.10 3.81 -8.97
CA SER A 346 10.26 4.18 -9.79
C SER A 346 10.58 5.66 -9.63
N SER A 347 11.86 6.01 -9.75
CA SER A 347 12.32 7.39 -9.73
C SER A 347 12.12 8.12 -11.06
N HIS A 348 12.04 7.40 -12.19
CA HIS A 348 11.94 8.02 -13.51
C HIS A 348 11.33 7.05 -14.55
N PRO A 349 10.55 7.54 -15.55
CA PRO A 349 9.94 6.70 -16.59
C PRO A 349 10.92 5.83 -17.39
N SER A 350 12.20 6.20 -17.44
CA SER A 350 13.24 5.43 -18.15
C SER A 350 13.84 4.29 -17.33
N LYS A 351 13.45 4.14 -16.06
CA LYS A 351 13.92 3.07 -15.17
C LYS A 351 12.82 2.04 -14.99
N GLN A 352 13.21 0.79 -14.77
CA GLN A 352 12.27 -0.26 -14.38
C GLN A 352 11.63 0.07 -13.03
N TYR A 353 10.43 -0.48 -12.81
CA TYR A 353 9.77 -0.40 -11.51
C TYR A 353 10.44 -1.34 -10.52
N ASP A 354 10.81 -0.79 -9.37
CA ASP A 354 11.18 -1.58 -8.20
C ASP A 354 9.91 -2.05 -7.49
N THR A 355 9.94 -3.29 -7.01
CA THR A 355 8.86 -3.89 -6.21
C THR A 355 9.27 -3.99 -4.76
N ALA A 356 8.40 -3.58 -3.84
CA ALA A 356 8.61 -3.60 -2.41
C ALA A 356 7.34 -4.08 -1.69
N PHE A 357 7.45 -4.30 -0.37
CA PHE A 357 6.33 -4.67 0.50
C PHE A 357 5.53 -5.90 0.01
N PRO A 358 6.17 -7.06 -0.22
CA PRO A 358 5.43 -8.30 -0.47
C PRO A 358 4.66 -8.67 0.79
N ILE A 359 3.37 -8.39 0.80
CA ILE A 359 2.48 -8.55 1.96
C ILE A 359 1.52 -9.69 1.69
N SER A 360 1.38 -10.61 2.64
CA SER A 360 0.25 -11.52 2.73
C SER A 360 -0.80 -10.94 3.69
N LEU A 361 -2.04 -10.77 3.21
CA LEU A 361 -3.21 -10.38 4.00
C LEU A 361 -4.15 -11.58 4.10
N ILE A 362 -4.28 -12.15 5.29
CA ILE A 362 -5.12 -13.34 5.53
C ILE A 362 -6.25 -12.99 6.50
N SER A 363 -7.47 -13.45 6.24
CA SER A 363 -8.65 -13.16 7.07
C SER A 363 -9.66 -14.30 7.05
N LEU A 364 -10.58 -14.29 8.02
CA LEU A 364 -11.79 -15.13 8.03
C LEU A 364 -12.97 -14.47 7.29
N GLN A 365 -12.77 -13.28 6.73
CA GLN A 365 -13.75 -12.55 5.93
C GLN A 365 -13.25 -12.35 4.50
N VAL A 366 -14.18 -12.35 3.53
CA VAL A 366 -13.88 -12.13 2.10
C VAL A 366 -13.12 -10.82 1.89
N ALA A 367 -13.53 -9.74 2.56
CA ALA A 367 -12.85 -8.46 2.52
C ALA A 367 -11.64 -8.46 3.47
N THR A 368 -10.47 -8.86 2.96
CA THR A 368 -9.23 -8.93 3.73
C THR A 368 -8.75 -7.54 4.17
N ASN A 369 -9.09 -7.13 5.39
CA ASN A 369 -8.70 -5.84 5.96
C ASN A 369 -8.14 -6.00 7.39
N VAL A 370 -6.97 -5.43 7.65
CA VAL A 370 -6.32 -5.47 8.97
C VAL A 370 -7.21 -4.91 10.09
N GLY A 371 -7.98 -3.86 9.81
CA GLY A 371 -8.92 -3.26 10.77
C GLY A 371 -10.18 -4.09 11.02
N ARG A 372 -10.38 -5.20 10.29
CA ARG A 372 -11.58 -6.05 10.36
C ARG A 372 -11.22 -7.54 10.62
N GLY A 373 -10.17 -7.80 11.39
CA GLY A 373 -9.77 -9.17 11.73
C GLY A 373 -8.74 -9.79 10.79
N GLY A 374 -8.27 -9.06 9.77
CA GLY A 374 -7.18 -9.53 8.91
C GLY A 374 -5.80 -9.47 9.57
N THR A 375 -4.94 -10.41 9.26
CA THR A 375 -3.52 -10.39 9.66
C THR A 375 -2.64 -10.03 8.48
N LEU A 376 -1.76 -9.07 8.70
CA LEU A 376 -0.67 -8.72 7.79
C LEU A 376 0.60 -9.48 8.17
N GLU A 377 1.18 -10.22 7.24
CA GLU A 377 2.49 -10.87 7.36
C GLU A 377 3.35 -10.54 6.12
N GLN A 378 4.67 -10.58 6.25
CA GLN A 378 5.55 -10.53 5.09
C GLN A 378 5.36 -11.79 4.25
N LEU A 379 5.25 -11.68 2.93
CA LEU A 379 5.25 -12.83 2.04
C LEU A 379 6.69 -13.22 1.71
N LEU A 380 7.34 -13.92 2.65
CA LEU A 380 8.68 -14.46 2.47
C LEU A 380 8.66 -15.74 1.63
N PRO A 381 9.75 -16.07 0.91
CA PRO A 381 9.81 -17.30 0.11
C PRO A 381 9.49 -18.58 0.90
N GLU A 382 9.96 -18.68 2.14
CA GLU A 382 9.69 -19.79 3.07
C GLU A 382 8.21 -19.95 3.44
N PHE A 383 7.38 -18.92 3.26
CA PHE A 383 5.94 -18.97 3.53
C PHE A 383 5.12 -19.45 2.34
N ILE A 384 5.77 -19.75 1.21
CA ILE A 384 5.14 -20.36 0.05
C ILE A 384 5.65 -21.80 -0.05
N GLN A 385 4.73 -22.73 -0.32
CA GLN A 385 5.10 -24.12 -0.57
C GLN A 385 6.15 -24.20 -1.68
N GLU A 386 7.16 -25.05 -1.47
CA GLU A 386 8.34 -25.12 -2.34
C GLU A 386 7.99 -25.26 -3.84
N PRO A 387 7.04 -26.12 -4.26
CA PRO A 387 6.71 -26.29 -5.68
C PRO A 387 6.18 -25.02 -6.36
N PHE A 388 5.59 -24.10 -5.59
CA PHE A 388 4.90 -22.92 -6.11
C PHE A 388 5.68 -21.62 -5.92
N ARG A 389 6.68 -21.62 -5.02
CA ARG A 389 7.45 -20.44 -4.60
C ARG A 389 7.94 -19.59 -5.77
N LYS A 390 8.61 -20.21 -6.74
CA LYS A 390 9.18 -19.49 -7.89
C LYS A 390 8.08 -18.83 -8.74
N GLN A 391 7.05 -19.61 -9.09
CA GLN A 391 5.95 -19.15 -9.94
C GLN A 391 5.17 -18.00 -9.28
N ILE A 392 4.87 -18.11 -7.98
CA ILE A 392 4.14 -17.07 -7.24
C ILE A 392 4.95 -15.78 -7.16
N LEU A 393 6.22 -15.86 -6.74
CA LEU A 393 7.04 -14.66 -6.56
C LEU A 393 7.30 -13.97 -7.91
N GLU A 394 7.77 -14.70 -8.92
CA GLU A 394 8.04 -14.12 -10.25
C GLU A 394 6.76 -13.57 -10.89
N GLY A 395 5.63 -14.25 -10.73
CA GLY A 395 4.34 -13.79 -11.21
C GLY A 395 3.91 -12.47 -10.57
N LEU A 396 3.93 -12.37 -9.24
CA LEU A 396 3.62 -11.13 -8.52
C LEU A 396 4.55 -9.98 -8.95
N HIS A 397 5.85 -10.24 -9.05
CA HIS A 397 6.82 -9.23 -9.51
C HIS A 397 6.51 -8.71 -10.92
N ALA A 398 6.00 -9.58 -11.80
CA ALA A 398 5.63 -9.22 -13.16
C ALA A 398 4.31 -8.43 -13.25
N GLU A 399 3.39 -8.58 -12.29
CA GLU A 399 2.09 -7.87 -12.32
C GLU A 399 2.20 -6.38 -12.05
N GLY A 400 3.07 -5.97 -11.12
CA GLY A 400 3.24 -4.56 -10.75
C GLY A 400 3.43 -3.64 -11.96
N PRO A 401 4.43 -3.88 -12.83
CA PRO A 401 4.64 -3.11 -14.05
C PRO A 401 3.45 -3.09 -15.02
N LYS A 402 2.67 -4.18 -15.12
CA LYS A 402 1.49 -4.21 -15.99
C LYS A 402 0.43 -3.23 -15.53
N VAL A 403 0.12 -3.21 -14.23
CA VAL A 403 -0.83 -2.26 -13.62
C VAL A 403 -0.36 -0.82 -13.84
N MET A 404 0.92 -0.53 -13.56
CA MET A 404 1.49 0.81 -13.77
C MET A 404 1.35 1.26 -15.23
N ASN A 405 1.70 0.38 -16.19
CA ASN A 405 1.63 0.68 -17.61
C ASN A 405 0.19 0.87 -18.10
N ALA A 406 -0.76 0.06 -17.63
CA ALA A 406 -2.17 0.19 -17.98
C ALA A 406 -2.72 1.56 -17.57
N MET A 407 -2.43 2.01 -16.35
CA MET A 407 -2.84 3.34 -15.90
C MET A 407 -2.16 4.47 -16.70
N ASN A 408 -0.87 4.32 -17.02
CA ASN A 408 -0.16 5.29 -17.86
C ASN A 408 -0.77 5.43 -19.26
N GLU A 409 -1.10 4.31 -19.90
CA GLU A 409 -1.76 4.30 -21.22
C GLU A 409 -3.16 4.88 -21.17
N TYR A 410 -3.91 4.60 -20.10
CA TYR A 410 -5.21 5.21 -19.89
C TYR A 410 -5.10 6.74 -19.80
N VAL A 411 -4.16 7.26 -19.02
CA VAL A 411 -3.93 8.72 -18.91
C VAL A 411 -3.52 9.32 -20.25
N LYS A 412 -2.69 8.64 -21.06
CA LYS A 412 -2.34 9.13 -22.41
C LYS A 412 -3.55 9.28 -23.32
N LYS A 413 -4.51 8.34 -23.24
CA LYS A 413 -5.72 8.34 -24.09
C LYS A 413 -6.81 9.28 -23.58
N HIS A 414 -7.01 9.33 -22.26
CA HIS A 414 -8.17 9.99 -21.64
C HIS A 414 -7.81 11.24 -20.82
N GLY A 415 -6.53 11.58 -20.70
CA GLY A 415 -6.03 12.71 -19.92
C GLY A 415 -6.67 14.04 -20.32
N ALA A 416 -6.83 14.33 -21.61
CA ALA A 416 -7.46 15.56 -22.07
C ALA A 416 -8.94 15.69 -21.64
N ALA A 417 -9.66 14.57 -21.55
CA ALA A 417 -11.03 14.58 -21.04
C ALA A 417 -11.06 14.87 -19.53
N TRP A 418 -10.12 14.28 -18.78
CA TRP A 418 -9.93 14.59 -17.36
C TRP A 418 -9.58 16.07 -17.13
N GLU A 419 -8.67 16.64 -17.93
CA GLU A 419 -8.29 18.05 -17.82
C GLU A 419 -9.47 18.98 -18.06
N LYS A 420 -10.29 18.68 -19.08
CA LYS A 420 -11.52 19.41 -19.38
C LYS A 420 -12.54 19.31 -18.24
N ALA A 421 -12.72 18.11 -17.67
CA ALA A 421 -13.67 17.87 -16.59
C ALA A 421 -13.26 18.54 -15.26
N LYS A 422 -11.97 18.54 -14.95
CA LYS A 422 -11.43 19.09 -13.69
C LYS A 422 -11.01 20.56 -13.79
N GLY A 423 -10.89 21.11 -15.00
CA GLY A 423 -10.39 22.45 -15.24
C GLY A 423 -8.93 22.63 -14.83
N ARG A 424 -8.12 21.55 -14.92
CA ARG A 424 -6.70 21.52 -14.50
C ARG A 424 -5.87 20.80 -15.56
N THR A 425 -4.64 21.25 -15.79
CA THR A 425 -3.71 20.59 -16.71
C THR A 425 -2.94 19.47 -16.02
N ILE A 426 -2.76 18.34 -16.71
CA ILE A 426 -1.77 17.31 -16.37
C ILE A 426 -0.40 17.85 -16.77
N GLY A 427 0.24 18.55 -15.82
CA GLY A 427 1.53 19.18 -16.02
C GLY A 427 2.71 18.21 -16.02
N LYS A 428 3.90 18.79 -15.97
CA LYS A 428 5.16 18.10 -15.72
C LYS A 428 5.83 18.71 -14.49
N ASP A 429 6.56 17.89 -13.75
CA ASP A 429 7.46 18.39 -12.71
C ASP A 429 8.69 19.11 -13.34
N LEU A 430 9.53 19.74 -12.51
CA LEU A 430 10.72 20.45 -13.01
C LEU A 430 11.73 19.54 -13.72
N ARG A 431 11.66 18.23 -13.51
CA ARG A 431 12.51 17.25 -14.20
C ARG A 431 12.00 16.95 -15.61
N GLY A 432 10.80 17.42 -15.94
CA GLY A 432 10.12 17.15 -17.20
C GLY A 432 9.30 15.85 -17.20
N VAL A 433 9.10 15.22 -16.04
CA VAL A 433 8.30 14.00 -15.89
C VAL A 433 6.82 14.38 -15.76
N SER A 434 5.95 13.70 -16.52
CA SER A 434 4.51 13.95 -16.49
C SER A 434 3.89 13.54 -15.15
N TYR A 435 2.99 14.36 -14.61
CA TYR A 435 2.14 13.96 -13.48
C TYR A 435 1.11 12.88 -13.84
N GLY A 436 0.95 12.61 -15.14
CA GLY A 436 0.18 11.49 -15.68
C GLY A 436 0.97 10.17 -15.77
N TRP A 437 2.19 10.10 -15.24
CA TRP A 437 2.96 8.86 -15.13
C TRP A 437 2.94 8.34 -13.69
N ALA A 438 2.55 7.08 -13.52
CA ALA A 438 2.50 6.41 -12.23
C ALA A 438 3.93 6.14 -11.77
N ASN A 439 4.34 6.79 -10.68
CA ASN A 439 5.66 6.63 -10.08
C ASN A 439 5.60 5.73 -8.82
N TYR A 440 4.41 5.52 -8.27
CA TYR A 440 4.12 4.70 -7.11
C TYR A 440 2.68 4.17 -7.18
N LEU A 441 2.48 2.87 -7.00
CA LEU A 441 1.17 2.28 -6.67
C LEU A 441 1.35 1.11 -5.71
N MET A 442 0.41 0.99 -4.77
CA MET A 442 0.22 -0.19 -3.96
C MET A 442 -0.91 -1.01 -4.59
N SER A 443 -0.66 -2.25 -4.96
CA SER A 443 -1.61 -3.07 -5.73
C SER A 443 -1.96 -4.34 -4.98
N ASP A 444 -3.25 -4.62 -4.89
CA ASP A 444 -3.80 -5.85 -4.31
C ASP A 444 -4.06 -6.91 -5.38
N TYR A 445 -3.77 -8.15 -5.05
CA TYR A 445 -3.93 -9.31 -5.91
C TYR A 445 -4.53 -10.48 -5.15
N LEU A 446 -5.38 -11.25 -5.83
CA LEU A 446 -5.72 -12.60 -5.43
C LEU A 446 -4.83 -13.59 -6.17
N ILE A 447 -4.36 -14.61 -5.46
CA ILE A 447 -3.61 -15.72 -6.03
C ILE A 447 -4.59 -16.86 -6.26
N SER A 448 -4.93 -17.12 -7.53
CA SER A 448 -5.88 -18.17 -7.91
C SER A 448 -5.17 -19.34 -8.59
N PRO A 449 -5.36 -20.59 -8.14
CA PRO A 449 -4.75 -21.75 -8.80
C PRO A 449 -5.35 -21.98 -10.19
N ILE A 450 -4.51 -22.41 -11.13
CA ILE A 450 -4.91 -22.96 -12.43
C ILE A 450 -4.82 -24.48 -12.32
N PHE A 451 -5.96 -25.15 -12.49
CA PHE A 451 -6.05 -26.61 -12.39
C PHE A 451 -5.91 -27.28 -13.75
N GLU A 452 -5.23 -28.43 -13.79
CA GLU A 452 -5.10 -29.27 -15.00
C GLU A 452 -6.48 -29.66 -15.57
N ARG A 453 -7.41 -29.98 -14.67
CA ARG A 453 -8.83 -30.22 -14.98
C ARG A 453 -9.68 -29.16 -14.29
N PRO A 454 -10.50 -28.38 -15.03
CA PRO A 454 -11.41 -27.40 -14.45
C PRO A 454 -12.42 -28.04 -13.50
N GLY A 455 -12.74 -27.33 -12.41
CA GLY A 455 -13.79 -27.72 -11.47
C GLY A 455 -13.97 -26.66 -10.38
N ARG A 456 -15.13 -26.66 -9.72
CA ARG A 456 -15.41 -25.78 -8.58
C ARG A 456 -14.65 -26.27 -7.36
N LEU A 457 -13.91 -25.41 -6.67
CA LEU A 457 -13.30 -25.75 -5.38
C LEU A 457 -14.41 -25.94 -4.34
N VAL A 458 -14.54 -27.17 -3.82
CA VAL A 458 -15.60 -27.54 -2.87
C VAL A 458 -15.08 -27.96 -1.50
N ASP A 459 -13.81 -28.38 -1.40
CA ASP A 459 -13.15 -28.66 -0.13
C ASP A 459 -11.62 -28.52 -0.24
N ILE A 460 -10.97 -28.47 0.90
CA ILE A 460 -9.51 -28.46 1.06
C ILE A 460 -9.15 -29.45 2.15
N GLU A 461 -8.57 -30.59 1.78
CA GLU A 461 -8.23 -31.66 2.71
C GLU A 461 -6.78 -31.47 3.22
N PRO A 462 -6.50 -31.69 4.52
CA PRO A 462 -5.15 -31.61 5.04
C PRO A 462 -4.27 -32.72 4.47
N VAL A 463 -3.02 -32.39 4.16
CA VAL A 463 -1.96 -33.36 3.85
C VAL A 463 -1.14 -33.55 5.10
N ILE A 464 -1.09 -34.78 5.60
CA ILE A 464 -0.46 -35.15 6.88
C ILE A 464 0.74 -36.06 6.60
N ASP A 465 1.85 -35.80 7.26
CA ASP A 465 3.05 -36.65 7.19
C ASP A 465 2.93 -37.93 8.04
N GLU A 466 3.97 -38.77 8.01
CA GLU A 466 4.01 -40.02 8.79
C GLU A 466 3.94 -39.82 10.32
N ASN A 467 4.22 -38.60 10.81
CA ASN A 467 4.20 -38.26 12.23
C ASN A 467 2.86 -37.65 12.66
N GLY A 468 1.87 -37.56 11.77
CA GLY A 468 0.59 -36.94 12.07
C GLY A 468 0.62 -35.41 11.99
N VAL A 469 1.67 -34.81 11.43
CA VAL A 469 1.82 -33.36 11.30
C VAL A 469 1.31 -32.91 9.94
N ARG A 470 0.50 -31.86 9.92
CA ARG A 470 0.06 -31.24 8.67
C ARG A 470 1.25 -30.58 7.98
N ILE A 471 1.45 -30.90 6.70
CA ILE A 471 2.53 -30.34 5.86
C ILE A 471 2.00 -29.52 4.69
N GLY A 472 0.68 -29.47 4.52
CA GLY A 472 0.02 -28.69 3.50
C GLY A 472 -1.45 -29.07 3.36
N SER A 473 -2.00 -28.80 2.19
CA SER A 473 -3.38 -29.12 1.86
C SER A 473 -3.53 -29.53 0.40
N LYS A 474 -4.51 -30.36 0.09
CA LYS A 474 -4.90 -30.71 -1.28
C LYS A 474 -6.30 -30.14 -1.59
N PRO A 475 -6.45 -29.39 -2.69
CA PRO A 475 -7.75 -28.87 -3.10
C PRO A 475 -8.61 -30.00 -3.69
N ILE A 476 -9.88 -30.05 -3.31
CA ILE A 476 -10.87 -30.97 -3.86
C ILE A 476 -11.82 -30.17 -4.74
N LEU A 477 -11.86 -30.55 -6.01
CA LEU A 477 -12.71 -29.94 -7.02
C LEU A 477 -13.93 -30.80 -7.30
N GLN A 478 -14.96 -30.18 -7.84
CA GLN A 478 -16.16 -30.86 -8.30
C GLN A 478 -16.57 -30.33 -9.67
N ASP A 479 -16.90 -31.25 -10.58
CA ASP A 479 -17.58 -30.98 -11.83
C ASP A 479 -18.73 -31.98 -12.05
N GLU A 480 -19.30 -32.01 -13.26
CA GLU A 480 -20.43 -32.89 -13.60
C GLU A 480 -20.15 -34.39 -13.41
N GLN A 481 -18.87 -34.80 -13.41
CA GLN A 481 -18.46 -36.19 -13.25
C GLN A 481 -18.19 -36.56 -11.78
N GLY A 482 -18.26 -35.59 -10.87
CA GLY A 482 -18.11 -35.79 -9.43
C GLY A 482 -16.91 -35.05 -8.82
N ARG A 483 -16.50 -35.51 -7.63
CA ARG A 483 -15.39 -34.92 -6.86
C ARG A 483 -14.05 -35.56 -7.22
N PHE A 484 -13.01 -34.74 -7.32
CA PHE A 484 -11.65 -35.18 -7.63
C PHE A 484 -10.60 -34.26 -7.01
N GLU A 485 -9.37 -34.74 -6.87
CA GLU A 485 -8.25 -33.93 -6.41
C GLU A 485 -7.79 -32.96 -7.51
N GLY A 486 -7.71 -31.68 -7.18
CA GLY A 486 -7.27 -30.63 -8.08
C GLY A 486 -5.75 -30.58 -8.18
N LYS A 487 -5.20 -30.91 -9.36
CA LYS A 487 -3.77 -30.72 -9.64
C LYS A 487 -3.50 -29.32 -10.16
N ILE A 488 -2.72 -28.55 -9.41
CA ILE A 488 -2.32 -27.18 -9.76
C ILE A 488 -1.20 -27.22 -10.80
N THR A 489 -1.37 -26.49 -11.90
CA THR A 489 -0.40 -26.39 -13.02
C THR A 489 0.15 -24.99 -13.22
N GLY A 490 -0.47 -23.98 -12.60
CA GLY A 490 -0.04 -22.59 -12.66
C GLY A 490 -0.87 -21.71 -11.73
N TRP A 491 -0.66 -20.41 -11.83
CA TRP A 491 -1.28 -19.40 -10.98
C TRP A 491 -1.74 -18.20 -11.81
N ASN A 492 -2.94 -17.71 -11.52
CA ASN A 492 -3.42 -16.41 -11.96
C ASN A 492 -3.26 -15.40 -10.83
N PHE A 493 -2.93 -14.16 -11.19
CA PHE A 493 -2.84 -13.02 -10.28
C PHE A 493 -3.93 -12.03 -10.67
N ILE A 494 -5.01 -12.03 -9.90
CA ILE A 494 -6.19 -11.24 -10.21
C ILE A 494 -6.07 -9.93 -9.44
N HIS A 495 -5.88 -8.83 -10.16
CA HIS A 495 -5.77 -7.49 -9.59
C HIS A 495 -7.12 -7.03 -9.03
N LEU A 496 -7.15 -6.61 -7.77
CA LEU A 496 -8.37 -6.14 -7.11
C LEU A 496 -8.53 -4.63 -7.19
N GLU A 497 -7.52 -3.90 -6.75
CA GLU A 497 -7.49 -2.45 -6.81
C GLU A 497 -6.05 -1.91 -6.72
N PRO A 498 -5.75 -0.80 -7.42
CA PRO A 498 -4.63 0.06 -7.10
C PRO A 498 -4.98 0.94 -5.90
N ASN A 499 -3.98 1.37 -5.16
CA ASN A 499 -4.14 2.23 -4.00
C ASN A 499 -2.94 3.17 -3.86
N VAL A 500 -3.20 4.34 -3.29
CA VAL A 500 -2.24 5.42 -3.08
C VAL A 500 -2.18 5.71 -1.59
N GLY A 501 -1.15 5.19 -0.93
CA GLY A 501 -0.98 5.39 0.50
C GLY A 501 0.11 4.54 1.11
N ILE A 502 0.65 5.02 2.22
CA ILE A 502 1.77 4.39 2.95
C ILE A 502 1.32 3.84 4.31
N GLY A 503 0.01 3.63 4.48
CA GLY A 503 -0.63 3.28 5.75
C GLY A 503 -0.24 1.93 6.35
N LEU A 504 0.36 1.04 5.56
CA LEU A 504 0.78 -0.29 6.01
C LEU A 504 2.28 -0.41 6.29
N TRP A 505 3.08 0.60 5.97
CA TRP A 505 4.54 0.52 6.08
C TRP A 505 5.01 0.26 7.51
N ASP A 506 4.39 0.95 8.49
CA ASP A 506 4.66 0.71 9.91
C ASP A 506 4.33 -0.73 10.35
N ARG A 507 3.17 -1.25 9.92
CA ARG A 507 2.76 -2.63 10.23
C ARG A 507 3.67 -3.66 9.58
N TYR A 508 4.16 -3.37 8.37
CA TYR A 508 5.13 -4.22 7.69
C TYR A 508 6.48 -4.25 8.41
N ASN A 509 7.03 -3.08 8.78
CA ASN A 509 8.27 -2.97 9.58
C ASN A 509 8.19 -3.76 10.88
N LEU A 510 7.04 -3.73 11.57
CA LEU A 510 6.83 -4.53 12.78
C LEU A 510 6.98 -6.03 12.50
N ARG A 511 6.52 -6.50 11.33
CA ARG A 511 6.72 -7.89 10.91
C ARG A 511 8.16 -8.19 10.54
N GLU A 512 8.89 -7.25 9.92
CA GLU A 512 10.35 -7.36 9.73
C GLU A 512 11.07 -7.55 11.07
N GLU A 513 10.74 -6.75 12.09
CA GLU A 513 11.35 -6.85 13.42
C GLU A 513 11.06 -8.18 14.10
N VAL A 514 9.81 -8.66 14.03
CA VAL A 514 9.43 -9.97 14.58
C VAL A 514 10.18 -11.09 13.87
N ASN A 515 10.21 -11.09 12.54
CA ASN A 515 10.86 -12.15 11.76
C ASN A 515 12.37 -12.17 11.98
N GLU A 516 13.00 -11.00 12.01
CA GLU A 516 14.42 -10.87 12.30
C GLU A 516 14.76 -11.30 13.73
N THR A 517 13.90 -11.00 14.71
CA THR A 517 14.05 -11.48 16.10
C THR A 517 13.98 -13.00 16.18
N MET A 518 13.02 -13.62 15.49
CA MET A 518 12.89 -15.07 15.45
C MET A 518 14.12 -15.71 14.79
N LYS A 519 14.51 -15.20 13.62
CA LYS A 519 15.65 -15.68 12.85
C LYS A 519 16.97 -15.53 13.61
N SER A 520 17.21 -14.38 14.24
CA SER A 520 18.43 -14.15 15.01
C SER A 520 18.55 -15.09 16.21
N ARG A 521 17.42 -15.41 16.87
CA ARG A 521 17.37 -16.40 17.96
C ARG A 521 17.63 -17.81 17.46
N GLN A 522 16.98 -18.23 16.39
CA GLN A 522 17.13 -19.56 15.80
C GLN A 522 18.58 -19.79 15.33
N GLU A 523 19.16 -18.81 14.66
CA GLU A 523 20.53 -18.86 14.12
C GLU A 523 21.60 -18.49 15.16
N LYS A 524 21.20 -18.15 16.40
CA LYS A 524 22.09 -17.71 17.50
C LYS A 524 23.04 -16.58 17.09
N ARG A 525 22.54 -15.62 16.31
CA ARG A 525 23.29 -14.43 15.87
C ARG A 525 22.71 -13.15 16.47
N ALA A 526 23.47 -12.07 16.38
CA ALA A 526 22.98 -10.74 16.74
C ALA A 526 21.81 -10.32 15.82
N PHE A 527 20.88 -9.56 16.40
CA PHE A 527 19.80 -8.91 15.65
C PHE A 527 20.39 -7.93 14.63
N ASN A 528 20.04 -8.09 13.36
CA ASN A 528 20.53 -7.25 12.28
C ASN A 528 19.50 -6.16 11.96
N TRP A 529 19.82 -4.93 12.35
CA TRP A 529 18.97 -3.78 12.09
C TRP A 529 18.79 -3.47 10.60
N ASP A 530 19.76 -3.81 9.75
CA ASP A 530 19.67 -3.52 8.32
C ASP A 530 18.63 -4.39 7.59
N ASN A 531 18.22 -5.51 8.20
CA ASN A 531 17.11 -6.34 7.72
C ASN A 531 15.73 -5.71 7.99
N ILE A 532 15.69 -4.60 8.73
CA ILE A 532 14.46 -3.86 9.03
C ILE A 532 14.37 -2.62 8.14
N GLY A 533 13.18 -2.33 7.63
CA GLY A 533 12.87 -1.22 6.75
C GLY A 533 13.38 -1.38 5.32
N VAL A 534 13.68 -2.61 4.89
CA VAL A 534 14.24 -2.88 3.55
C VAL A 534 13.26 -2.41 2.48
N SER A 535 11.97 -2.73 2.65
CA SER A 535 10.92 -2.30 1.72
C SER A 535 10.71 -0.78 1.72
N ASP A 536 10.81 -0.11 2.87
CA ASP A 536 10.75 1.36 2.93
C ASP A 536 11.89 1.97 2.14
N ARG A 537 13.12 1.48 2.33
CA ARG A 537 14.30 2.04 1.67
C ARG A 537 14.23 1.93 0.15
N ILE A 538 13.66 0.85 -0.39
CA ILE A 538 13.43 0.72 -1.84
C ILE A 538 12.58 1.89 -2.37
N VAL A 539 11.43 2.15 -1.74
CA VAL A 539 10.53 3.22 -2.20
C VAL A 539 11.10 4.61 -1.89
N LEU A 540 11.61 4.82 -0.68
CA LEU A 540 12.17 6.09 -0.24
C LEU A 540 13.36 6.49 -1.12
N LYS A 541 14.22 5.54 -1.51
CA LYS A 541 15.30 5.78 -2.48
C LYS A 541 14.76 6.39 -3.78
N ASN A 542 13.67 5.84 -4.34
CA ASN A 542 13.07 6.40 -5.55
C ASN A 542 12.56 7.83 -5.38
N PHE A 543 11.99 8.16 -4.22
CA PHE A 543 11.58 9.52 -3.89
C PHE A 543 12.77 10.46 -3.71
N ILE A 544 13.88 9.99 -3.12
CA ILE A 544 15.09 10.79 -2.93
C ILE A 544 15.78 11.07 -4.27
N LEU A 545 15.93 10.06 -5.13
CA LEU A 545 16.52 10.25 -6.46
C LEU A 545 15.72 11.25 -7.30
N SER A 546 14.39 11.19 -7.21
CA SER A 546 13.52 12.20 -7.84
C SER A 546 13.73 13.59 -7.24
N GLY A 547 13.85 13.69 -5.92
CA GLY A 547 14.08 14.96 -5.24
C GLY A 547 15.45 15.58 -5.51
N GLU A 548 16.48 14.75 -5.68
CA GLU A 548 17.82 15.18 -6.07
C GLU A 548 17.78 15.90 -7.43
N GLU A 549 17.18 15.28 -8.44
CA GLU A 549 17.01 15.87 -9.77
C GLU A 549 16.20 17.17 -9.72
N TYR A 550 15.13 17.21 -8.93
CA TYR A 550 14.34 18.42 -8.72
C TYR A 550 15.17 19.57 -8.11
N LEU A 551 15.92 19.30 -7.04
CA LEU A 551 16.76 20.33 -6.40
C LEU A 551 17.83 20.84 -7.36
N LYS A 552 18.49 19.94 -8.10
CA LYS A 552 19.48 20.30 -9.12
C LYS A 552 18.89 21.23 -10.18
N VAL A 553 17.74 20.89 -10.75
CA VAL A 553 17.10 21.72 -11.77
C VAL A 553 16.60 23.05 -11.19
N ASN A 554 16.02 23.04 -10.00
CA ASN A 554 15.39 24.22 -9.42
C ASN A 554 16.42 25.27 -8.98
N PHE A 555 17.55 24.84 -8.42
CA PHE A 555 18.62 25.72 -7.94
C PHE A 555 19.80 25.86 -8.91
N GLY A 556 19.79 25.15 -10.04
CA GLY A 556 20.91 25.16 -10.99
C GLY A 556 22.18 24.52 -10.40
N MET A 557 22.03 23.46 -9.61
CA MET A 557 23.15 22.70 -9.07
C MET A 557 23.57 21.63 -10.10
N ASP A 558 24.87 21.53 -10.38
CA ASP A 558 25.46 20.50 -11.24
C ASP A 558 25.68 19.17 -10.48
#